data_AF-A0ABD6HDJ8-F1
#
_entry.id   AF-A0ABD6HDJ8-F1
#
_cell.length_a   1.000
_cell.length_b   1.000
_cell.length_c   1.000
_cell.angle_alpha   90.00
_cell.angle_beta   90.00
_cell.angle_gamma   90.00
#
_symmetry.space_group_name_H-M   'P 1'
#
loop_
_entity.id
_entity.type
_entity.pdbx_description
1 polymer ?
#
loop_
_entity_poly.entity_id
_entity_poly.type
_entity_poly.pdbx_seq_one_letter_code
_entity_poly.pdbx_strand_id
1 'polypeptide(L)'
;MAVKAKKVETGPIPRPPHPPVDDVGDKSTYINSKLTPEEKEKLISSAEQFADILEWGGYDSRFSEAAANVKHYREGNGSDRKLSSDEIRDIETSLPTFSENKNKFLYQFLNDISDQFKNDKNLNVACFILEEKPGDYWLGATAKPSQSPKWHYAMGSFLFSFGARAEVMKIDGKETGLKIKYKVYIYDRYNWDMGKTVSVPKTAIDLADMATPGTIEPLKEYNLGLPDFPNSHYIDTDGDKYVVSDGVMGSLSAANKANFFDIVGETPELYVNYGLAR
;
A
#
# COMPACT_ATOMS: atom_id res chain seq x y z
N MET A 1 11.09 15.84 -11.43
CA MET A 1 11.31 15.50 -10.02
C MET A 1 12.67 14.84 -9.90
N ALA A 2 13.49 15.30 -8.95
CA ALA A 2 14.83 14.77 -8.68
C ALA A 2 14.87 14.37 -7.21
N VAL A 3 15.50 13.24 -6.91
CA VAL A 3 15.65 12.73 -5.53
C VAL A 3 17.10 12.84 -5.08
N LYS A 4 17.31 12.92 -3.76
CA LYS A 4 18.65 12.98 -3.15
C LYS A 4 18.86 11.83 -2.18
N ALA A 5 20.12 11.53 -1.92
CA ALA A 5 20.53 10.59 -0.89
C ALA A 5 20.91 11.35 0.38
N LYS A 6 20.01 11.35 1.36
CA LYS A 6 20.29 11.96 2.66
C LYS A 6 21.13 11.03 3.50
N LYS A 7 22.34 11.47 3.86
CA LYS A 7 23.19 10.77 4.82
C LYS A 7 22.51 10.73 6.19
N VAL A 8 22.50 9.54 6.80
CA VAL A 8 21.97 9.28 8.15
C VAL A 8 23.02 8.58 9.01
N GLU A 9 22.67 8.30 10.27
CA GLU A 9 23.54 7.55 11.18
C GLU A 9 24.01 6.22 10.58
N THR A 10 25.26 5.87 10.83
CA THR A 10 25.88 4.66 10.32
C THR A 10 25.32 3.42 11.00
N GLY A 11 25.05 2.36 10.25
CA GLY A 11 24.51 1.12 10.79
C GLY A 11 24.11 0.12 9.70
N PRO A 12 23.07 -0.70 9.90
CA PRO A 12 22.46 -1.46 8.81
C PRO A 12 21.88 -0.52 7.75
N ILE A 13 21.44 -1.08 6.62
CA ILE A 13 20.71 -0.31 5.60
C ILE A 13 19.50 0.34 6.29
N PRO A 14 19.41 1.68 6.30
CA PRO A 14 18.36 2.37 7.02
C PRO A 14 17.01 2.12 6.35
N ARG A 15 15.95 2.14 7.15
CA ARG A 15 14.58 2.22 6.67
C ARG A 15 14.14 3.70 6.65
N PRO A 16 13.36 4.13 5.66
CA PRO A 16 12.72 5.44 5.72
C PRO A 16 11.83 5.52 6.98
N PRO A 17 11.69 6.71 7.59
CA PRO A 17 10.68 6.94 8.61
C PRO A 17 9.28 6.58 8.09
N HIS A 18 8.40 6.17 9.00
CA HIS A 18 7.03 5.84 8.64
C HIS A 18 6.31 7.05 8.03
N PRO A 19 5.53 6.88 6.94
CA PRO A 19 4.66 7.93 6.46
C PRO A 19 3.68 8.40 7.54
N PRO A 20 3.22 9.67 7.49
CA PRO A 20 2.12 10.11 8.32
C PRO A 20 0.90 9.20 8.12
N VAL A 21 0.26 8.82 9.23
CA VAL A 21 -1.01 8.09 9.19
C VAL A 21 -2.12 9.10 8.88
N ASP A 22 -2.88 8.84 7.82
CA ASP A 22 -4.01 9.66 7.35
C ASP A 22 -5.36 9.03 7.67
N ASP A 23 -5.41 8.12 8.65
CA ASP A 23 -6.64 7.52 9.14
C ASP A 23 -7.66 8.58 9.57
N VAL A 24 -8.94 8.23 9.42
CA VAL A 24 -10.02 8.97 10.06
C VAL A 24 -9.83 8.94 11.57
N GLY A 25 -9.52 10.12 12.15
CA GLY A 25 -9.11 10.25 13.55
C GLY A 25 -10.17 9.83 14.58
N ASP A 26 -11.46 9.93 14.24
CA ASP A 26 -12.57 9.38 15.02
C ASP A 26 -13.34 8.35 14.19
N LYS A 27 -13.06 7.06 14.42
CA LYS A 27 -13.73 5.96 13.71
C LYS A 27 -15.25 5.99 13.87
N SER A 28 -15.80 6.62 14.91
CA SER A 28 -17.26 6.71 15.08
C SER A 28 -17.93 7.49 13.96
N THR A 29 -17.19 8.32 13.21
CA THR A 29 -17.73 9.09 12.08
C THR A 29 -18.21 8.20 10.93
N TYR A 30 -17.74 6.94 10.84
CA TYR A 30 -18.24 5.99 9.84
C TYR A 30 -19.68 5.53 10.09
N ILE A 31 -20.17 5.65 11.32
CA ILE A 31 -21.53 5.29 11.69
C ILE A 31 -22.25 6.56 12.13
N ASN A 32 -23.23 7.01 11.34
CA ASN A 32 -23.99 8.20 11.70
C ASN A 32 -24.67 8.03 13.08
N SER A 33 -24.43 8.99 13.97
CA SER A 33 -25.01 9.03 15.31
C SER A 33 -26.55 9.06 15.32
N LYS A 34 -27.16 9.56 14.25
CA LYS A 34 -28.63 9.62 14.05
C LYS A 34 -29.26 8.26 13.77
N LEU A 35 -28.49 7.24 13.42
CA LEU A 35 -29.02 5.90 13.14
C LEU A 35 -29.56 5.26 14.42
N THR A 36 -30.70 4.60 14.30
CA THR A 36 -31.24 3.71 15.33
C THR A 36 -30.31 2.51 15.53
N PRO A 37 -30.39 1.81 16.68
CA PRO A 37 -29.62 0.59 16.91
C PRO A 37 -29.81 -0.47 15.81
N GLU A 38 -31.05 -0.66 15.33
CA GLU A 38 -31.37 -1.60 14.25
C GLU A 38 -30.72 -1.21 12.91
N GLU A 39 -30.71 0.09 12.58
CA GLU A 39 -30.06 0.60 11.37
C GLU A 39 -28.53 0.48 11.43
N LYS A 40 -27.92 0.62 12.63
CA LYS A 40 -26.50 0.38 12.83
C LYS A 40 -26.15 -1.09 12.66
N GLU A 41 -26.94 -1.98 13.24
CA GLU A 41 -26.76 -3.43 13.09
C GLU A 41 -26.88 -3.86 11.63
N LYS A 42 -27.87 -3.34 10.90
CA LYS A 42 -28.02 -3.59 9.45
C LYS A 42 -26.81 -3.10 8.66
N LEU A 43 -26.33 -1.88 8.92
CA LEU A 43 -25.13 -1.34 8.26
C LEU A 43 -23.90 -2.24 8.49
N ILE A 44 -23.66 -2.64 9.74
CA ILE A 44 -22.54 -3.51 10.10
C ILE A 44 -22.69 -4.87 9.40
N SER A 45 -23.90 -5.45 9.40
CA SER A 45 -24.18 -6.72 8.73
C SER A 45 -23.94 -6.63 7.22
N SER A 46 -24.37 -5.54 6.55
CA SER A 46 -24.08 -5.31 5.13
C SER A 46 -22.59 -5.17 4.86
N ALA A 47 -21.84 -4.54 5.77
CA ALA A 47 -20.39 -4.43 5.65
C ALA A 47 -19.69 -5.79 5.80
N GLU A 48 -20.16 -6.64 6.71
CA GLU A 48 -19.65 -8.02 6.84
C GLU A 48 -19.92 -8.84 5.59
N GLN A 49 -21.15 -8.79 5.07
CA GLN A 49 -21.51 -9.48 3.82
C GLN A 49 -20.65 -9.00 2.65
N PHE A 50 -20.42 -7.70 2.54
CA PHE A 50 -19.55 -7.15 1.50
C PHE A 50 -18.11 -7.62 1.66
N ALA A 51 -17.59 -7.64 2.89
CA ALA A 51 -16.25 -8.15 3.15
C ALA A 51 -16.11 -9.63 2.78
N ASP A 52 -17.10 -10.47 3.16
CA ASP A 52 -17.15 -11.87 2.78
C ASP A 52 -17.13 -12.03 1.25
N ILE A 53 -17.91 -11.23 0.52
CA ILE A 53 -17.91 -11.24 -0.96
C ILE A 53 -16.54 -10.85 -1.52
N LEU A 54 -15.89 -9.82 -1.00
CA LEU A 54 -14.57 -9.39 -1.46
C LEU A 54 -13.50 -10.46 -1.19
N GLU A 55 -13.56 -11.12 -0.04
CA GLU A 55 -12.68 -12.24 0.30
C GLU A 55 -12.90 -13.42 -0.66
N TRP A 56 -14.16 -13.77 -0.95
CA TRP A 56 -14.51 -14.78 -1.95
C TRP A 56 -14.15 -14.36 -3.38
N GLY A 57 -14.14 -13.06 -3.70
CA GLY A 57 -13.62 -12.56 -4.98
C GLY A 57 -12.19 -13.03 -5.26
N GLY A 58 -11.42 -13.39 -4.24
CA GLY A 58 -10.06 -13.92 -4.34
C GLY A 58 -9.89 -15.25 -5.10
N TYR A 59 -10.98 -15.97 -5.42
CA TYR A 59 -10.92 -17.12 -6.36
C TYR A 59 -10.51 -16.70 -7.77
N ASP A 60 -10.82 -15.47 -8.15
CA ASP A 60 -10.27 -14.86 -9.35
C ASP A 60 -8.92 -14.22 -9.00
N SER A 61 -7.88 -14.65 -9.71
CA SER A 61 -6.50 -14.17 -9.50
C SER A 61 -6.33 -12.66 -9.72
N ARG A 62 -7.31 -11.99 -10.34
CA ARG A 62 -7.37 -10.52 -10.49
C ARG A 62 -7.77 -9.80 -9.21
N PHE A 63 -8.29 -10.49 -8.19
CA PHE A 63 -8.72 -9.90 -6.92
C PHE A 63 -8.07 -10.56 -5.70
N SER A 64 -7.22 -11.57 -5.89
CA SER A 64 -6.62 -12.36 -4.80
C SER A 64 -5.95 -11.51 -3.71
N GLU A 65 -5.24 -10.46 -4.09
CA GLU A 65 -4.54 -9.58 -3.14
C GLU A 65 -5.48 -8.62 -2.42
N ALA A 66 -6.55 -8.19 -3.09
CA ALA A 66 -7.60 -7.41 -2.46
C ALA A 66 -8.35 -8.25 -1.42
N ALA A 67 -8.69 -9.49 -1.77
CA ALA A 67 -9.27 -10.46 -0.85
C ALA A 67 -8.37 -10.71 0.37
N ALA A 68 -7.06 -10.91 0.15
CA ALA A 68 -6.10 -11.07 1.24
C ALA A 68 -6.05 -9.84 2.17
N ASN A 69 -6.13 -8.63 1.62
CA ASN A 69 -6.21 -7.40 2.41
C ASN A 69 -7.49 -7.29 3.22
N VAL A 70 -8.65 -7.62 2.63
CA VAL A 70 -9.95 -7.59 3.35
C VAL A 70 -9.96 -8.61 4.49
N LYS A 71 -9.44 -9.81 4.25
CA LYS A 71 -9.30 -10.82 5.29
C LYS A 71 -8.40 -10.33 6.43
N HIS A 72 -7.24 -9.76 6.10
CA HIS A 72 -6.32 -9.20 7.09
C HIS A 72 -6.90 -8.00 7.84
N TYR A 73 -7.72 -7.18 7.19
CA TYR A 73 -8.46 -6.08 7.81
C TYR A 73 -9.35 -6.56 8.96
N ARG A 74 -10.03 -7.70 8.80
CA ARG A 74 -10.92 -8.30 9.80
C ARG A 74 -10.18 -9.11 10.86
N GLU A 75 -9.22 -9.92 10.44
CA GLU A 75 -8.58 -10.93 11.32
C GLU A 75 -7.23 -10.47 11.90
N GLY A 76 -6.57 -9.52 11.24
CA GLY A 76 -5.19 -9.10 11.53
C GLY A 76 -5.05 -8.20 12.76
N ASN A 77 -6.16 -7.77 13.38
CA ASN A 77 -6.17 -6.96 14.61
C ASN A 77 -5.29 -5.69 14.54
N GLY A 78 -5.16 -5.10 13.34
CA GLY A 78 -4.38 -3.88 13.11
C GLY A 78 -2.87 -4.11 13.04
N SER A 79 -2.42 -5.37 13.04
CA SER A 79 -1.01 -5.69 12.78
C SER A 79 -0.66 -5.45 11.31
N ASP A 80 0.57 -5.05 11.02
CA ASP A 80 1.03 -4.83 9.65
C ASP A 80 0.95 -6.13 8.82
N ARG A 81 0.49 -6.01 7.58
CA ARG A 81 0.63 -7.07 6.58
C ARG A 81 2.01 -6.95 5.92
N LYS A 82 2.84 -7.98 6.08
CA LYS A 82 4.15 -8.04 5.42
C LYS A 82 4.04 -8.71 4.06
N LEU A 83 4.40 -7.99 3.00
CA LEU A 83 4.53 -8.56 1.66
C LEU A 83 5.69 -9.56 1.62
N SER A 84 5.42 -10.72 1.06
CA SER A 84 6.41 -11.74 0.75
C SER A 84 7.32 -11.33 -0.41
N SER A 85 8.45 -12.00 -0.54
CA SER A 85 9.36 -11.81 -1.68
C SER A 85 8.68 -12.07 -3.03
N ASP A 86 7.71 -12.98 -3.08
CA ASP A 86 6.98 -13.31 -4.30
C ASP A 86 5.98 -12.22 -4.68
N GLU A 87 5.27 -11.64 -3.70
CA GLU A 87 4.39 -10.49 -3.92
C GLU A 87 5.18 -9.27 -4.39
N ILE A 88 6.32 -8.98 -3.76
CA ILE A 88 7.18 -7.86 -4.18
C ILE A 88 7.67 -8.06 -5.61
N ARG A 89 8.08 -9.29 -5.97
CA ARG A 89 8.45 -9.63 -7.34
C ARG A 89 7.27 -9.46 -8.30
N ASP A 90 6.08 -9.90 -7.93
CA ASP A 90 4.87 -9.76 -8.76
C ASP A 90 4.52 -8.29 -9.00
N ILE A 91 4.60 -7.42 -7.97
CA ILE A 91 4.46 -5.97 -8.09
C ILE A 91 5.45 -5.42 -9.13
N GLU A 92 6.73 -5.76 -9.00
CA GLU A 92 7.78 -5.25 -9.89
C GLU A 92 7.61 -5.72 -11.34
N THR A 93 7.11 -6.93 -11.57
CA THR A 93 6.92 -7.48 -12.91
C THR A 93 5.60 -7.08 -13.56
N SER A 94 4.52 -6.94 -12.78
CA SER A 94 3.18 -6.67 -13.29
C SER A 94 2.87 -5.17 -13.41
N LEU A 95 3.66 -4.29 -12.77
CA LEU A 95 3.49 -2.83 -12.83
C LEU A 95 4.69 -2.17 -13.55
N PRO A 96 4.75 -2.19 -14.89
CA PRO A 96 5.92 -1.66 -15.60
C PRO A 96 6.13 -0.15 -15.39
N THR A 97 5.06 0.65 -15.25
CA THR A 97 5.21 2.08 -14.91
C THR A 97 5.92 2.27 -13.58
N PHE A 98 5.57 1.46 -12.57
CA PHE A 98 6.22 1.49 -11.28
C PHE A 98 7.69 1.06 -11.41
N SER A 99 7.95 -0.06 -12.10
CA SER A 99 9.31 -0.57 -12.29
C SER A 99 10.23 0.45 -12.98
N GLU A 100 9.74 1.11 -14.04
CA GLU A 100 10.48 2.18 -14.75
C GLU A 100 10.77 3.38 -13.84
N ASN A 101 9.76 3.89 -13.13
CA ASN A 101 9.93 5.03 -12.22
C ASN A 101 10.86 4.69 -11.05
N LYS A 102 10.66 3.52 -10.42
CA LYS A 102 11.53 2.99 -9.36
C LYS A 102 12.97 2.96 -9.83
N ASN A 103 13.24 2.36 -10.99
CA ASN A 103 14.60 2.27 -11.53
C ASN A 103 15.19 3.64 -11.81
N LYS A 104 14.43 4.55 -12.43
CA LYS A 104 14.86 5.94 -12.67
C LYS A 104 15.29 6.64 -11.39
N PHE A 105 14.47 6.60 -10.33
CA PHE A 105 14.78 7.25 -9.06
C PHE A 105 15.88 6.54 -8.29
N LEU A 106 15.95 5.21 -8.37
CA LEU A 106 17.02 4.42 -7.79
C LEU A 106 18.37 4.80 -8.41
N TYR A 107 18.44 4.95 -9.74
CA TYR A 107 19.66 5.43 -10.39
C TYR A 107 20.08 6.83 -9.94
N GLN A 108 19.12 7.76 -9.80
CA GLN A 108 19.41 9.09 -9.27
C GLN A 108 19.95 9.03 -7.84
N PHE A 109 19.30 8.25 -6.96
CA PHE A 109 19.71 8.04 -5.58
C PHE A 109 21.11 7.43 -5.46
N LEU A 110 21.41 6.36 -6.20
CA LEU A 110 22.72 5.68 -6.18
C LEU A 110 23.84 6.56 -6.76
N ASN A 111 23.55 7.35 -7.80
CA ASN A 111 24.51 8.30 -8.36
C ASN A 111 24.82 9.43 -7.38
N ASP A 112 23.82 9.97 -6.68
CA ASP A 112 24.03 11.00 -5.65
C ASP A 112 24.91 10.48 -4.50
N ILE A 113 24.71 9.23 -4.06
CA ILE A 113 25.63 8.57 -3.10
C ILE A 113 27.05 8.52 -3.65
N SER A 114 27.23 8.06 -4.89
CA SER A 114 28.54 7.98 -5.53
C SER A 114 29.25 9.32 -5.57
N ASP A 115 28.54 10.39 -5.92
CA ASP A 115 29.09 11.74 -6.01
C ASP A 115 29.46 12.30 -4.62
N GLN A 116 28.69 12.00 -3.57
CA GLN A 116 29.07 12.34 -2.20
C GLN A 116 30.40 11.70 -1.78
N PHE A 117 30.65 10.43 -2.13
CA PHE A 117 31.93 9.75 -1.83
C PHE A 117 33.11 10.26 -2.66
N LYS A 118 32.88 10.70 -3.91
CA LYS A 118 33.92 11.33 -4.73
C LYS A 118 34.33 12.69 -4.17
N ASN A 119 33.35 13.46 -3.67
CA ASN A 119 33.56 14.81 -3.18
C ASN A 119 34.07 14.88 -1.73
N ASP A 120 33.87 13.82 -0.92
CA ASP A 120 34.37 13.73 0.45
C ASP A 120 35.36 12.55 0.62
N LYS A 121 36.67 12.86 0.65
CA LYS A 121 37.74 11.85 0.83
C LYS A 121 37.75 11.20 2.21
N ASN A 122 37.12 11.82 3.21
CA ASN A 122 37.04 11.25 4.56
C ASN A 122 35.87 10.26 4.68
N LEU A 123 34.95 10.27 3.73
CA LEU A 123 33.82 9.36 3.69
C LEU A 123 34.29 7.96 3.25
N ASN A 124 34.38 7.04 4.21
CA ASN A 124 34.77 5.65 3.97
C ASN A 124 33.57 4.68 4.06
N VAL A 125 32.60 5.00 4.91
CA VAL A 125 31.34 4.26 5.09
C VAL A 125 30.24 5.24 5.47
N ALA A 126 29.05 5.06 4.92
CA ALA A 126 27.88 5.87 5.26
C ALA A 126 26.57 5.15 4.91
N CYS A 127 25.49 5.53 5.61
CA CYS A 127 24.13 5.09 5.34
C CYS A 127 23.31 6.25 4.76
N PHE A 128 22.35 5.92 3.89
CA PHE A 128 21.56 6.89 3.15
C PHE A 128 20.09 6.46 3.08
N ILE A 129 19.19 7.43 3.15
CA ILE A 129 17.77 7.28 2.83
C ILE A 129 17.42 8.20 1.67
N LEU A 130 16.47 7.79 0.83
CA LEU A 130 15.91 8.67 -0.20
C LEU A 130 15.23 9.87 0.45
N GLU A 131 15.45 11.07 -0.08
CA GLU A 131 14.72 12.29 0.28
C GLU A 131 14.32 13.04 -1.02
N GLU A 132 13.03 13.23 -1.27
CA GLU A 132 12.53 14.04 -2.39
C GLU A 132 12.61 15.54 -2.04
N LYS A 133 12.16 15.87 -0.82
CA LYS A 133 12.18 17.20 -0.20
C LYS A 133 12.51 17.04 1.27
N PRO A 134 12.99 18.09 1.98
CA PRO A 134 13.31 17.97 3.40
C PRO A 134 12.16 17.38 4.21
N GLY A 135 12.39 16.18 4.78
CA GLY A 135 11.38 15.45 5.56
C GLY A 135 10.44 14.53 4.76
N ASP A 136 10.54 14.50 3.44
CA ASP A 136 9.74 13.67 2.55
C ASP A 136 10.60 12.55 1.95
N TYR A 137 10.37 11.34 2.45
CA TYR A 137 11.21 10.16 2.19
C TYR A 137 10.53 9.12 1.31
N TRP A 138 9.35 9.41 0.77
CA TRP A 138 8.52 8.45 0.05
C TRP A 138 8.09 9.01 -1.31
N LEU A 139 8.11 8.15 -2.31
CA LEU A 139 7.63 8.46 -3.65
C LEU A 139 6.31 7.74 -3.91
N GLY A 140 5.39 8.41 -4.59
CA GLY A 140 4.12 7.81 -5.00
C GLY A 140 4.25 6.90 -6.22
N ALA A 141 3.52 5.80 -6.21
CA ALA A 141 3.28 4.90 -7.32
C ALA A 141 1.78 4.58 -7.44
N THR A 142 1.35 4.19 -8.63
CA THR A 142 -0.04 3.81 -8.88
C THR A 142 -0.08 2.51 -9.67
N ALA A 143 -0.76 1.51 -9.14
CA ALA A 143 -1.16 0.32 -9.84
C ALA A 143 -2.37 0.64 -10.74
N LYS A 144 -2.13 0.69 -12.05
CA LYS A 144 -3.19 0.94 -13.02
C LYS A 144 -3.95 -0.35 -13.33
N PRO A 145 -5.28 -0.31 -13.52
CA PRO A 145 -6.07 -1.51 -13.81
C PRO A 145 -5.65 -2.15 -15.14
N SER A 146 -5.16 -1.37 -16.11
CA SER A 146 -4.64 -1.88 -17.39
C SER A 146 -3.28 -2.60 -17.28
N GLN A 147 -2.58 -2.47 -16.16
CA GLN A 147 -1.27 -3.10 -15.92
C GLN A 147 -1.42 -4.33 -15.04
N SER A 148 -2.09 -4.16 -13.90
CA SER A 148 -2.39 -5.26 -13.00
C SER A 148 -3.70 -4.97 -12.27
N PRO A 149 -4.82 -5.59 -12.67
CA PRO A 149 -6.06 -5.54 -11.90
C PRO A 149 -5.83 -6.00 -10.45
N LYS A 150 -5.02 -7.04 -10.26
CA LYS A 150 -4.65 -7.59 -8.94
C LYS A 150 -4.14 -6.51 -7.98
N TRP A 151 -3.07 -5.82 -8.37
CA TRP A 151 -2.48 -4.78 -7.50
C TRP A 151 -3.27 -3.48 -7.51
N HIS A 152 -4.02 -3.20 -8.59
CA HIS A 152 -4.92 -2.05 -8.65
C HIS A 152 -6.01 -2.13 -7.58
N TYR A 153 -6.69 -3.28 -7.46
CA TYR A 153 -7.74 -3.45 -6.45
C TYR A 153 -7.18 -3.69 -5.05
N ALA A 154 -5.94 -4.17 -4.93
CA ALA A 154 -5.32 -4.42 -3.62
C ALA A 154 -4.80 -3.17 -2.93
N MET A 155 -4.14 -2.28 -3.67
CA MET A 155 -3.44 -1.10 -3.12
C MET A 155 -3.78 0.19 -3.86
N GLY A 156 -4.18 0.13 -5.13
CA GLY A 156 -4.48 1.34 -5.92
C GLY A 156 -3.26 2.24 -6.11
N SER A 157 -3.03 3.18 -5.20
CA SER A 157 -1.79 3.97 -5.12
C SER A 157 -1.06 3.66 -3.84
N PHE A 158 0.26 3.56 -3.93
CA PHE A 158 1.13 3.16 -2.82
C PHE A 158 2.42 3.97 -2.82
N LEU A 159 3.18 3.86 -1.74
CA LEU A 159 4.45 4.53 -1.56
C LEU A 159 5.63 3.57 -1.71
N PHE A 160 6.75 4.10 -2.20
CA PHE A 160 8.02 3.38 -2.20
C PHE A 160 9.20 4.30 -1.84
N SER A 161 10.28 3.71 -1.35
CA SER A 161 11.48 4.43 -0.94
C SER A 161 12.73 3.55 -1.04
N PHE A 162 13.90 4.14 -0.79
CA PHE A 162 15.19 3.45 -0.80
C PHE A 162 15.98 3.69 0.48
N GLY A 163 16.69 2.66 0.90
CA GLY A 163 17.77 2.77 1.88
C GLY A 163 19.04 2.17 1.31
N ALA A 164 20.19 2.74 1.65
CA ALA A 164 21.48 2.21 1.24
C ALA A 164 22.55 2.32 2.32
N ARG A 165 23.54 1.43 2.24
CA ARG A 165 24.82 1.51 2.94
C ARG A 165 25.93 1.43 1.90
N ALA A 166 26.77 2.45 1.85
CA ALA A 166 27.89 2.53 0.93
C ALA A 166 29.23 2.44 1.66
N GLU A 167 30.18 1.73 1.06
CA GLU A 167 31.50 1.47 1.63
C GLU A 167 32.57 1.50 0.55
N VAL A 168 33.67 2.20 0.83
CA VAL A 168 34.83 2.25 -0.07
C VAL A 168 35.52 0.89 -0.08
N MET A 169 35.66 0.31 -1.26
CA MET A 169 36.39 -0.93 -1.46
C MET A 169 37.89 -0.64 -1.49
N LYS A 170 38.67 -1.49 -0.79
CA LYS A 170 40.14 -1.40 -0.76
C LYS A 170 40.76 -2.75 -1.14
N ILE A 171 41.78 -2.72 -1.99
CA ILE A 171 42.66 -3.86 -2.32
C ILE A 171 44.08 -3.42 -2.00
N ASP A 172 44.81 -4.19 -1.19
CA ASP A 172 46.17 -3.87 -0.73
C ASP A 172 46.30 -2.45 -0.13
N GLY A 173 45.27 -2.02 0.61
CA GLY A 173 45.20 -0.69 1.23
C GLY A 173 44.89 0.46 0.26
N LYS A 174 44.79 0.20 -1.04
CA LYS A 174 44.43 1.19 -2.06
C LYS A 174 42.94 1.14 -2.35
N GLU A 175 42.33 2.31 -2.52
CA GLU A 175 40.92 2.42 -2.88
C GLU A 175 40.70 1.98 -4.33
N THR A 176 39.74 1.09 -4.54
CA THR A 176 39.47 0.49 -5.86
C THR A 176 38.07 0.79 -6.37
N GLY A 177 37.16 1.24 -5.50
CA GLY A 177 35.81 1.60 -5.88
C GLY A 177 34.91 1.82 -4.67
N LEU A 178 33.61 1.87 -4.95
CA LEU A 178 32.56 2.05 -3.95
C LEU A 178 31.54 0.92 -4.10
N LYS A 179 31.28 0.16 -3.04
CA LYS A 179 30.20 -0.82 -2.98
C LYS A 179 29.01 -0.19 -2.30
N ILE A 180 27.86 -0.15 -2.97
CA ILE A 180 26.61 0.34 -2.40
C ILE A 180 25.65 -0.84 -2.27
N LYS A 181 25.31 -1.21 -1.04
CA LYS A 181 24.24 -2.16 -0.74
C LYS A 181 22.95 -1.39 -0.51
N TYR A 182 21.83 -1.85 -1.06
CA TYR A 182 20.55 -1.13 -0.96
C TYR A 182 19.35 -2.07 -0.86
N LYS A 183 18.24 -1.50 -0.40
CA LYS A 183 16.90 -2.10 -0.41
C LYS A 183 15.89 -1.11 -0.96
N VAL A 184 14.83 -1.63 -1.57
CA VAL A 184 13.62 -0.89 -1.89
C VAL A 184 12.56 -1.25 -0.86
N TYR A 185 11.87 -0.23 -0.36
CA TYR A 185 10.77 -0.38 0.59
C TYR A 185 9.46 -0.02 -0.09
N ILE A 186 8.41 -0.78 0.19
CA ILE A 186 7.03 -0.54 -0.26
C ILE A 186 6.18 -0.30 0.98
N TYR A 187 5.28 0.67 0.90
CA TYR A 187 4.33 0.99 1.95
C TYR A 187 2.97 1.33 1.35
N ASP A 188 1.92 0.89 2.00
CA ASP A 188 0.56 1.39 1.77
C ASP A 188 -0.23 1.35 3.09
N ARG A 189 -1.23 2.21 3.23
CA ARG A 189 -2.12 2.26 4.40
C ARG A 189 -3.50 1.78 3.99
N TYR A 190 -3.94 0.65 4.56
CA TYR A 190 -5.26 0.11 4.27
C TYR A 190 -6.31 0.70 5.22
N ASN A 191 -6.89 1.84 4.87
CA ASN A 191 -7.70 2.66 5.77
C ASN A 191 -8.97 3.31 5.15
N TRP A 192 -9.73 2.59 4.31
CA TRP A 192 -11.10 2.93 3.82
C TRP A 192 -11.56 4.37 4.10
N ASP A 193 -10.95 5.34 3.41
CA ASP A 193 -11.04 6.75 3.77
C ASP A 193 -12.38 7.35 3.32
N MET A 194 -12.99 8.12 4.21
CA MET A 194 -14.35 8.60 4.02
C MET A 194 -14.47 9.50 2.78
N GLY A 195 -15.46 9.22 1.92
CA GLY A 195 -15.76 10.02 0.73
C GLY A 195 -15.36 9.38 -0.60
N LYS A 196 -14.77 8.17 -0.56
CA LYS A 196 -14.55 7.35 -1.76
C LYS A 196 -15.62 6.28 -1.95
N THR A 197 -15.70 5.79 -3.17
CA THR A 197 -16.56 4.68 -3.57
C THR A 197 -15.77 3.73 -4.46
N VAL A 198 -15.96 2.43 -4.27
CA VAL A 198 -15.45 1.38 -5.14
C VAL A 198 -16.60 0.78 -5.96
N SER A 199 -16.35 0.50 -7.24
CA SER A 199 -17.31 -0.23 -8.08
C SER A 199 -16.83 -1.66 -8.29
N VAL A 200 -17.65 -2.64 -7.91
CA VAL A 200 -17.38 -4.07 -8.06
C VAL A 200 -18.37 -4.66 -9.06
N PRO A 201 -17.92 -5.38 -10.11
CA PRO A 201 -18.83 -6.02 -11.06
C PRO A 201 -19.76 -7.03 -10.37
N LYS A 202 -21.07 -6.95 -10.64
CA LYS A 202 -22.10 -7.89 -10.14
C LYS A 202 -21.77 -9.32 -10.51
N THR A 203 -21.28 -9.58 -11.72
CA THR A 203 -20.89 -10.92 -12.17
C THR A 203 -19.84 -11.57 -11.29
N ALA A 204 -18.94 -10.80 -10.67
CA ALA A 204 -17.97 -11.33 -9.71
C ALA A 204 -18.63 -11.72 -8.37
N ILE A 205 -19.65 -10.96 -7.96
CA ILE A 205 -20.44 -11.20 -6.74
C ILE A 205 -21.41 -12.38 -6.95
N ASP A 206 -22.10 -12.43 -8.09
CA ASP A 206 -23.03 -13.50 -8.46
C ASP A 206 -22.28 -14.85 -8.61
N LEU A 207 -21.03 -14.84 -9.10
CA LEU A 207 -20.17 -16.03 -9.12
C LEU A 207 -19.75 -16.47 -7.71
N ALA A 208 -19.48 -15.54 -6.80
CA ALA A 208 -19.18 -15.85 -5.40
C ALA A 208 -20.40 -16.44 -4.67
N ASP A 209 -21.60 -15.89 -4.92
CA ASP A 209 -22.89 -16.40 -4.44
C ASP A 209 -23.19 -17.81 -4.98
N MET A 210 -22.98 -18.04 -6.28
CA MET A 210 -23.10 -19.36 -6.90
C MET A 210 -22.11 -20.40 -6.36
N ALA A 211 -20.88 -19.99 -6.03
CA ALA A 211 -19.86 -20.85 -5.45
C ALA A 211 -20.13 -21.18 -3.97
N THR A 212 -21.04 -20.46 -3.32
CA THR A 212 -21.34 -20.63 -1.90
C THR A 212 -22.83 -20.51 -1.54
N PRO A 213 -23.72 -21.33 -2.17
CA PRO A 213 -25.15 -21.15 -2.06
C PRO A 213 -25.63 -21.12 -0.60
N GLY A 214 -26.24 -20.00 -0.19
CA GLY A 214 -26.80 -19.81 1.14
C GLY A 214 -25.84 -19.31 2.22
N THR A 215 -24.60 -18.95 1.89
CA THR A 215 -23.64 -18.37 2.85
C THR A 215 -23.45 -16.86 2.69
N ILE A 216 -23.73 -16.32 1.51
CA ILE A 216 -23.66 -14.89 1.22
C ILE A 216 -25.10 -14.40 1.01
N GLU A 217 -25.61 -13.54 1.89
CA GLU A 217 -26.87 -12.85 1.58
C GLU A 217 -26.62 -11.86 0.43
N PRO A 218 -27.55 -11.73 -0.55
CA PRO A 218 -27.44 -10.69 -1.58
C PRO A 218 -27.28 -9.34 -0.91
N LEU A 219 -26.32 -8.53 -1.38
CA LEU A 219 -26.11 -7.18 -0.86
C LEU A 219 -27.42 -6.40 -0.99
N LYS A 220 -28.04 -6.10 0.16
CA LYS A 220 -29.27 -5.31 0.19
C LYS A 220 -28.90 -3.84 -0.02
N GLU A 221 -29.55 -3.19 -0.98
CA GLU A 221 -29.43 -1.74 -1.19
C GLU A 221 -29.73 -1.03 0.13
N TYR A 222 -28.83 -0.15 0.54
CA TYR A 222 -28.97 0.57 1.80
C TYR A 222 -28.70 2.05 1.60
N ASN A 223 -29.78 2.83 1.66
CA ASN A 223 -29.75 4.28 1.53
C ASN A 223 -30.23 4.91 2.83
N LEU A 224 -29.33 5.64 3.50
CA LEU A 224 -29.67 6.33 4.76
C LEU A 224 -30.15 7.77 4.56
N GLY A 225 -30.19 8.28 3.32
CA GLY A 225 -30.78 9.58 2.99
C GLY A 225 -30.18 10.77 3.77
N LEU A 226 -28.89 10.72 4.10
CA LEU A 226 -28.27 11.68 5.00
C LEU A 226 -27.82 12.95 4.26
N PRO A 227 -28.34 14.15 4.62
CA PRO A 227 -28.10 15.39 3.88
C PRO A 227 -26.65 15.89 3.96
N ASP A 228 -25.90 15.51 5.00
CA ASP A 228 -24.49 15.90 5.19
C ASP A 228 -23.50 14.96 4.46
N PHE A 229 -24.00 13.86 3.89
CA PHE A 229 -23.25 12.92 3.06
C PHE A 229 -23.98 12.69 1.74
N PRO A 230 -24.00 13.67 0.83
CA PRO A 230 -24.84 13.64 -0.38
C PRO A 230 -24.54 12.47 -1.35
N ASN A 231 -23.52 11.65 -1.08
CA ASN A 231 -23.17 10.43 -1.82
C ASN A 231 -23.31 9.13 -0.98
N SER A 232 -23.98 9.14 0.18
CA SER A 232 -24.09 7.97 1.09
C SER A 232 -25.14 6.95 0.63
N HIS A 233 -25.00 6.43 -0.58
CA HIS A 233 -25.49 5.09 -0.86
C HIS A 233 -24.43 4.13 -0.32
N TYR A 234 -24.77 3.37 0.72
CA TYR A 234 -23.82 2.44 1.32
C TYR A 234 -23.50 1.34 0.30
N ILE A 235 -24.53 0.84 -0.37
CA ILE A 235 -24.43 -0.05 -1.53
C ILE A 235 -25.51 0.36 -2.53
N ASP A 236 -25.12 0.75 -3.75
CA ASP A 236 -26.04 1.04 -4.88
C ASP A 236 -25.80 0.07 -6.03
N THR A 237 -26.82 -0.12 -6.88
CA THR A 237 -26.69 -0.87 -8.12
C THR A 237 -26.65 0.06 -9.33
N ASP A 238 -25.49 0.14 -9.99
CA ASP A 238 -25.35 0.83 -11.28
C ASP A 238 -25.21 -0.22 -12.38
N GLY A 239 -26.35 -0.61 -12.97
CA GLY A 239 -26.42 -1.61 -14.03
C GLY A 239 -25.86 -2.98 -13.59
N ASP A 240 -24.67 -3.32 -14.09
CA ASP A 240 -23.94 -4.56 -13.84
C ASP A 240 -22.90 -4.45 -12.71
N LYS A 241 -22.95 -3.42 -11.86
CA LYS A 241 -22.00 -3.19 -10.76
C LYS A 241 -22.70 -2.89 -9.44
N TYR A 242 -22.01 -3.20 -8.35
CA TYR A 242 -22.26 -2.65 -7.02
C TYR A 242 -21.33 -1.46 -6.80
N VAL A 243 -21.88 -0.33 -6.37
CA VAL A 243 -21.10 0.84 -5.94
C VAL A 243 -21.15 0.87 -4.42
N VAL A 244 -20.01 0.66 -3.77
CA VAL A 244 -19.89 0.60 -2.32
C VAL A 244 -19.07 1.76 -1.83
N SER A 245 -19.62 2.51 -0.88
CA SER A 245 -18.85 3.57 -0.21
C SER A 245 -17.84 2.99 0.77
N ASP A 246 -16.68 3.63 0.88
CA ASP A 246 -15.66 3.27 1.88
C ASP A 246 -16.23 3.35 3.32
N GLY A 247 -17.26 4.17 3.51
CA GLY A 247 -18.01 4.27 4.75
C GLY A 247 -18.66 2.96 5.21
N VAL A 248 -19.03 2.06 4.29
CA VAL A 248 -19.49 0.70 4.63
C VAL A 248 -18.39 -0.07 5.32
N MET A 249 -17.22 -0.19 4.70
CA MET A 249 -16.11 -0.97 5.25
C MET A 249 -15.50 -0.31 6.49
N GLY A 250 -15.49 1.02 6.55
CA GLY A 250 -15.12 1.78 7.74
C GLY A 250 -16.04 1.52 8.94
N SER A 251 -17.32 1.18 8.72
CA SER A 251 -18.25 0.84 9.80
C SER A 251 -17.82 -0.42 10.59
N LEU A 252 -17.10 -1.35 9.94
CA LEU A 252 -16.50 -2.50 10.64
C LEU A 252 -15.44 -2.05 11.65
N SER A 253 -14.62 -1.05 11.30
CA SER A 253 -13.62 -0.46 12.19
C SER A 253 -14.29 0.28 13.36
N ALA A 254 -15.36 1.03 13.08
CA ALA A 254 -16.17 1.69 14.11
C ALA A 254 -16.83 0.70 15.08
N ALA A 255 -17.21 -0.49 14.59
CA ALA A 255 -17.78 -1.57 15.38
C ALA A 255 -16.71 -2.48 16.04
N ASN A 256 -15.42 -2.16 15.93
CA ASN A 256 -14.29 -2.99 16.39
C ASN A 256 -14.27 -4.41 15.79
N LYS A 257 -14.83 -4.59 14.59
CA LYS A 257 -14.80 -5.85 13.82
C LYS A 257 -13.66 -5.92 12.81
N ALA A 258 -12.98 -4.80 12.59
CA ALA A 258 -11.83 -4.70 11.69
C ALA A 258 -10.90 -3.57 12.14
N ASN A 259 -9.67 -3.55 11.66
CA ASN A 259 -8.68 -2.55 12.02
C ASN A 259 -7.81 -2.17 10.83
N PHE A 260 -7.62 -0.87 10.65
CA PHE A 260 -6.66 -0.34 9.68
C PHE A 260 -5.25 -0.86 9.99
N PHE A 261 -4.48 -1.10 8.94
CA PHE A 261 -3.16 -1.67 9.05
C PHE A 261 -2.25 -1.17 7.93
N ASP A 262 -0.96 -1.32 8.14
CA ASP A 262 0.06 -0.99 7.14
C ASP A 262 0.38 -2.23 6.30
N ILE A 263 0.47 -2.05 4.99
CA ILE A 263 1.03 -3.04 4.07
C ILE A 263 2.49 -2.64 3.85
N VAL A 264 3.41 -3.49 4.29
CA VAL A 264 4.84 -3.19 4.25
C VAL A 264 5.61 -4.24 3.47
N GLY A 265 6.51 -3.82 2.59
CA GLY A 265 7.38 -4.70 1.82
C GLY A 265 8.82 -4.20 1.79
N GLU A 266 9.77 -5.14 1.68
CA GLU A 266 11.17 -4.79 1.38
C GLU A 266 11.81 -5.81 0.45
N THR A 267 12.61 -5.34 -0.51
CA THR A 267 13.41 -6.24 -1.34
C THR A 267 14.52 -6.89 -0.50
N PRO A 268 15.08 -8.03 -0.97
CA PRO A 268 16.38 -8.49 -0.49
C PRO A 268 17.44 -7.39 -0.59
N GLU A 269 18.53 -7.56 0.16
CA GLU A 269 19.71 -6.71 -0.01
C GLU A 269 20.31 -6.92 -1.40
N LEU A 270 20.36 -5.85 -2.19
CA LEU A 270 21.01 -5.81 -3.49
C LEU A 270 22.29 -4.98 -3.39
N TYR A 271 23.18 -5.08 -4.38
CA TYR A 271 24.37 -4.23 -4.42
C TYR A 271 24.76 -3.80 -5.83
N VAL A 272 25.47 -2.68 -5.90
CA VAL A 272 26.14 -2.16 -7.10
C VAL A 272 27.54 -1.68 -6.74
N ASN A 273 28.45 -1.76 -7.71
CA ASN A 273 29.81 -1.25 -7.57
C ASN A 273 30.00 -0.04 -8.49
N TYR A 274 30.56 1.04 -7.96
CA TYR A 274 30.94 2.23 -8.69
C TYR A 274 32.46 2.35 -8.75
N GLY A 275 32.97 2.84 -9.88
CA GLY A 275 34.32 3.38 -9.92
C GLY A 275 34.41 4.63 -9.04
N LEU A 276 35.42 4.69 -8.20
CA LEU A 276 35.66 5.84 -7.33
C LEU A 276 36.98 6.48 -7.75
N ALA A 277 36.89 7.62 -8.43
CA ALA A 277 38.04 8.46 -8.78
C ALA A 277 38.03 9.68 -7.86
N ARG A 278 38.83 9.66 -6.79
CA ARG A 278 38.96 10.76 -5.82
C ARG A 278 40.42 10.99 -5.42
#